data_AF-A0A2K3NKX3-F1
#
_entry.id   AF-A0A2K3NKX3-F1
#
_cell.length_a   1.000
_cell.length_b   1.000
_cell.length_c   1.000
_cell.angle_alpha   90.00
_cell.angle_beta   90.00
_cell.angle_gamma   90.00
#
_symmetry.space_group_name_H-M   'P 1'
#
loop_
_entity.id
_entity.type
_entity.pdbx_description
1 polymer ?
#
loop_
_entity_poly.entity_id
_entity_poly.type
_entity_poly.pdbx_seq_one_letter_code
_entity_poly.pdbx_strand_id
1 'polypeptide(L)'
;MQQPRRDAMGKETEILCRLIGNHLHLAQFEPLRGVLLALRTRNRDLTRHILQSIVARSGRFPNIAWSPSCSSPALLTYLSTLELLQLDDASSVWNFDSETLRLRAEFLLLVQHLIDLVLEEEMEMCRKVLDRVLEIGVKRLRVDDEDEDGEIESSESFVEESELMSLRKLVLDRADVFDALSGNIEKQIGRWERQDSGLAVKSGDDALEEDVTVKVLFGIQKMTQSVHLDAIRGSVEGGDVEGAISHLRFLHFDYGLDQSEYRYASF
;
A
#
# COMPACT_ATOMS: atom_id res chain seq x y z
N MET A 1 -5.92 -10.62 48.89
CA MET A 1 -7.09 -11.03 48.08
C MET A 1 -7.03 -10.63 46.60
N GLN A 2 -5.88 -10.15 46.06
CA GLN A 2 -5.75 -9.71 44.66
C GLN A 2 -5.29 -10.81 43.66
N GLN A 3 -4.75 -11.93 44.15
CA GLN A 3 -4.24 -13.04 43.32
C GLN A 3 -5.26 -13.64 42.33
N PRO A 4 -6.48 -14.07 42.76
CA PRO A 4 -7.37 -14.82 41.87
C PRO A 4 -7.92 -13.98 40.70
N ARG A 5 -8.01 -12.65 40.84
CA ARG A 5 -8.43 -11.76 39.74
C ARG A 5 -7.33 -11.54 38.71
N ARG A 6 -6.06 -11.52 39.12
CA ARG A 6 -4.92 -11.42 38.20
C ARG A 6 -4.74 -12.70 37.39
N ASP A 7 -4.90 -13.86 38.03
CA ASP A 7 -4.79 -15.16 37.36
C ASP A 7 -5.94 -15.38 36.36
N ALA A 8 -7.15 -14.94 36.68
CA ALA A 8 -8.30 -14.98 35.76
C ALA A 8 -8.12 -14.06 34.54
N MET A 9 -7.60 -12.85 34.75
CA MET A 9 -7.33 -11.90 33.66
C MET A 9 -6.22 -12.40 32.72
N GLY A 10 -5.21 -13.08 33.25
CA GLY A 10 -4.18 -13.74 32.44
C GLY A 10 -4.75 -14.85 31.56
N LYS A 11 -5.62 -15.70 32.13
CA LYS A 11 -6.28 -16.78 31.40
C LYS A 11 -7.25 -16.28 30.32
N GLU A 12 -8.02 -15.22 30.60
CA GLU A 12 -8.87 -14.58 29.58
C GLU A 12 -8.05 -14.03 28.42
N THR A 13 -6.94 -13.35 28.72
CA THR A 13 -6.02 -12.81 27.71
C THR A 13 -5.46 -13.93 26.82
N GLU A 14 -5.06 -15.06 27.42
CA GLU A 14 -4.57 -16.21 26.68
C GLU A 14 -5.62 -16.80 25.71
N ILE A 15 -6.88 -16.91 26.16
CA ILE A 15 -7.99 -17.38 25.32
C ILE A 15 -8.21 -16.42 24.14
N LEU A 16 -8.21 -15.11 24.39
CA LEU A 16 -8.38 -14.10 23.34
C LEU A 16 -7.23 -14.16 22.30
N CYS A 17 -5.98 -14.35 22.74
CA CYS A 17 -4.85 -14.52 21.82
C CYS A 17 -5.00 -15.77 20.94
N ARG A 18 -5.48 -16.89 21.49
CA ARG A 18 -5.75 -18.11 20.71
C ARG A 18 -6.86 -17.89 19.68
N LEU A 19 -7.93 -17.17 20.06
CA LEU A 19 -9.02 -16.82 19.15
C LEU A 19 -8.55 -15.88 18.02
N ILE A 20 -7.69 -14.90 18.34
CA ILE A 20 -7.04 -14.05 17.33
C ILE A 20 -6.27 -14.91 16.32
N GLY A 21 -5.42 -15.83 16.80
CA GLY A 21 -4.68 -16.73 15.92
C GLY A 21 -5.59 -17.56 15.00
N ASN A 22 -6.69 -18.10 15.53
CA ASN A 22 -7.65 -18.87 14.74
C ASN A 22 -8.36 -18.02 13.67
N HIS A 23 -8.85 -16.82 14.02
CA HIS A 23 -9.54 -15.97 13.04
C HIS A 23 -8.58 -15.33 12.02
N LEU A 24 -7.33 -15.11 12.39
CA LEU A 24 -6.27 -14.73 11.46
C LEU A 24 -5.98 -15.87 10.47
N HIS A 25 -5.81 -17.10 10.97
CA HIS A 25 -5.62 -18.30 10.14
C HIS A 25 -6.77 -18.51 9.14
N LEU A 26 -8.02 -18.24 9.54
CA LEU A 26 -9.20 -18.39 8.68
C LEU A 26 -9.52 -17.15 7.83
N ALA A 27 -8.68 -16.09 7.89
CA ALA A 27 -8.92 -14.81 7.23
C ALA A 27 -10.35 -14.26 7.48
N GLN A 28 -10.82 -14.34 8.72
CA GLN A 28 -12.14 -13.87 9.14
C GLN A 28 -12.02 -12.53 9.85
N PHE A 29 -11.96 -11.44 9.07
CA PHE A 29 -11.62 -10.14 9.63
C PHE A 29 -12.62 -9.63 10.67
N GLU A 30 -13.94 -9.70 10.43
CA GLU A 30 -14.92 -9.20 11.41
C GLU A 30 -14.89 -9.97 12.75
N PRO A 31 -14.83 -11.31 12.77
CA PRO A 31 -14.56 -12.06 14.01
C PRO A 31 -13.23 -11.68 14.67
N LEU A 32 -12.14 -11.57 13.90
CA LEU A 32 -10.83 -11.14 14.40
C LEU A 32 -10.93 -9.76 15.08
N ARG A 33 -11.58 -8.80 14.42
CA ARG A 33 -11.83 -7.45 14.93
C ARG A 33 -12.61 -7.49 16.24
N GLY A 34 -13.66 -8.31 16.34
CA GLY A 34 -14.42 -8.50 17.57
C GLY A 34 -13.53 -8.97 18.75
N VAL A 35 -12.64 -9.92 18.50
CA VAL A 35 -11.71 -10.44 19.53
C VAL A 35 -10.63 -9.41 19.88
N LEU A 36 -10.11 -8.66 18.90
CA LEU A 36 -9.16 -7.57 19.14
C LEU A 36 -9.79 -6.44 19.97
N LEU A 37 -11.05 -6.09 19.72
CA LEU A 37 -11.79 -5.10 20.52
C LEU A 37 -11.98 -5.60 21.97
N ALA A 38 -12.28 -6.88 22.17
CA ALA A 38 -12.35 -7.46 23.49
C ALA A 38 -10.97 -7.43 24.19
N LEU A 39 -9.91 -7.83 23.49
CA LEU A 39 -8.54 -7.80 24.01
C LEU A 39 -8.11 -6.37 24.37
N ARG A 40 -8.48 -5.36 23.57
CA ARG A 40 -8.17 -3.95 23.81
C ARG A 40 -8.62 -3.47 25.19
N THR A 41 -9.77 -3.96 25.67
CA THR A 41 -10.30 -3.61 27.00
C THR A 41 -9.54 -4.26 28.16
N ARG A 42 -8.77 -5.32 27.88
CA ARG A 42 -8.00 -6.08 28.87
C ARG A 42 -6.51 -5.74 28.82
N ASN A 43 -5.95 -5.63 27.62
CA ASN A 43 -4.55 -5.37 27.37
C ASN A 43 -4.42 -4.55 26.07
N ARG A 44 -4.46 -3.23 26.20
CA ARG A 44 -4.36 -2.27 25.08
C ARG A 44 -3.01 -2.37 24.38
N ASP A 45 -1.92 -2.52 25.14
CA ASP A 45 -0.58 -2.62 24.59
C ASP A 45 -0.39 -3.89 23.78
N LEU A 46 -0.86 -5.05 24.27
CA LEU A 46 -0.80 -6.29 23.51
C LEU A 46 -1.64 -6.22 22.22
N THR A 47 -2.81 -5.58 22.27
CA THR A 47 -3.63 -5.37 21.06
C THR A 47 -2.89 -4.50 20.05
N ARG A 48 -2.21 -3.44 20.52
CA ARG A 48 -1.38 -2.58 19.68
C ARG A 48 -0.27 -3.38 19.02
N HIS A 49 0.50 -4.15 19.80
CA HIS A 49 1.60 -4.96 19.26
C HIS A 49 1.12 -5.97 18.22
N ILE A 50 0.00 -6.67 18.48
CA ILE A 50 -0.56 -7.63 17.51
C ILE A 50 -0.91 -6.92 16.19
N LEU A 51 -1.57 -5.77 16.26
CA LEU A 51 -1.93 -4.99 15.07
C LEU A 51 -0.70 -4.43 14.36
N GLN A 52 0.29 -3.92 15.10
CA GLN A 52 1.58 -3.48 14.56
C GLN A 52 2.29 -4.62 13.82
N SER A 53 2.34 -5.82 14.40
CA SER A 53 2.92 -7.00 13.74
C SER A 53 2.19 -7.41 12.47
N ILE A 54 0.84 -7.36 12.46
CA ILE A 54 0.06 -7.65 11.23
C ILE A 54 0.41 -6.64 10.13
N VAL A 55 0.48 -5.36 10.47
CA VAL A 55 0.75 -4.29 9.50
C VAL A 55 2.21 -4.31 9.04
N ALA A 56 3.16 -4.52 9.95
CA ALA A 56 4.59 -4.59 9.63
C ALA A 56 4.91 -5.74 8.65
N ARG A 57 4.20 -6.85 8.80
CA ARG A 57 4.30 -8.01 7.90
C ARG A 57 3.43 -7.88 6.65
N SER A 58 2.77 -6.75 6.43
CA SER A 58 1.83 -6.55 5.32
C SER A 58 0.78 -7.68 5.20
N GLY A 59 0.29 -8.17 6.35
CA GLY A 59 -0.68 -9.25 6.41
C GLY A 59 -0.17 -10.61 5.91
N ARG A 60 1.13 -10.73 5.62
CA ARG A 60 1.75 -11.95 5.09
C ARG A 60 2.17 -12.86 6.24
N PHE A 61 1.28 -13.78 6.57
CA PHE A 61 1.57 -14.87 7.50
C PHE A 61 1.49 -16.21 6.79
N PRO A 62 2.34 -17.19 7.18
CA PRO A 62 2.25 -18.53 6.66
C PRO A 62 0.92 -19.18 7.05
N ASN A 63 0.42 -20.07 6.18
CA ASN A 63 -0.76 -20.89 6.43
C ASN A 63 -2.07 -20.11 6.64
N ILE A 64 -2.26 -18.91 6.10
CA ILE A 64 -3.59 -18.29 6.09
C ILE A 64 -4.47 -18.95 5.02
N ALA A 65 -5.66 -19.40 5.42
CA ALA A 65 -6.74 -19.82 4.54
C ALA A 65 -7.57 -18.60 4.13
N TRP A 66 -7.13 -17.90 3.08
CA TRP A 66 -7.80 -16.71 2.56
C TRP A 66 -9.29 -16.97 2.28
N SER A 67 -10.13 -15.99 2.65
CA SER A 67 -11.58 -16.12 2.60
C SER A 67 -12.20 -14.95 1.86
N PRO A 68 -13.45 -15.04 1.38
CA PRO A 68 -14.13 -13.89 0.78
C PRO A 68 -14.29 -12.68 1.74
N SER A 69 -14.22 -12.90 3.06
CA SER A 69 -14.28 -11.82 4.06
C SER A 69 -12.97 -11.04 4.19
N CYS A 70 -11.86 -11.63 3.76
CA CYS A 70 -10.55 -11.01 3.69
C CYS A 70 -9.73 -11.79 2.66
N SER A 71 -9.77 -11.36 1.40
CA SER A 71 -9.31 -12.14 0.24
C SER A 71 -7.81 -12.06 -0.01
N SER A 72 -7.11 -11.10 0.59
CA SER A 72 -5.70 -10.86 0.32
C SER A 72 -4.95 -10.33 1.54
N PRO A 73 -3.61 -10.49 1.57
CA PRO A 73 -2.75 -9.86 2.58
C PRO A 73 -2.89 -8.33 2.61
N ALA A 74 -3.03 -7.68 1.44
CA ALA A 74 -3.18 -6.24 1.34
C ALA A 74 -4.48 -5.75 2.02
N LEU A 75 -5.59 -6.48 1.83
CA LEU A 75 -6.84 -6.16 2.51
C LEU A 75 -6.74 -6.35 4.03
N LEU A 76 -6.12 -7.45 4.48
CA LEU A 76 -5.85 -7.67 5.90
C LEU A 76 -5.02 -6.54 6.51
N THR A 77 -3.99 -6.11 5.80
CA THR A 77 -3.12 -5.00 6.19
C THR A 77 -3.92 -3.74 6.37
N TYR A 78 -4.66 -3.32 5.34
CA TYR A 78 -5.43 -2.08 5.35
C TYR A 78 -6.46 -2.06 6.48
N LEU A 79 -7.26 -3.13 6.61
CA LEU A 79 -8.28 -3.21 7.66
C LEU A 79 -7.65 -3.23 9.07
N SER A 80 -6.52 -3.91 9.24
CA SER A 80 -5.77 -3.91 10.51
C SER A 80 -5.16 -2.55 10.81
N THR A 81 -4.69 -1.82 9.80
CA THR A 81 -4.23 -0.43 9.95
C THR A 81 -5.36 0.46 10.45
N LEU A 82 -6.58 0.34 9.92
CA LEU A 82 -7.72 1.13 10.40
C LEU A 82 -8.05 0.88 11.88
N GLU A 83 -7.92 -0.36 12.35
CA GLU A 83 -8.09 -0.69 13.77
C GLU A 83 -6.91 -0.20 14.63
N LEU A 84 -5.68 -0.30 14.11
CA LEU A 84 -4.48 0.19 14.78
C LEU A 84 -4.53 1.70 15.02
N LEU A 85 -5.00 2.46 14.04
CA LEU A 85 -5.13 3.92 14.11
C LEU A 85 -6.14 4.42 15.16
N GLN A 86 -6.95 3.54 15.74
CA GLN A 86 -7.80 3.86 16.90
C GLN A 86 -7.05 3.77 18.25
N LEU A 87 -5.80 3.33 18.23
CA LEU A 87 -4.94 3.25 19.40
C LEU A 87 -3.98 4.44 19.44
N ASP A 88 -3.64 4.88 20.65
CA ASP A 88 -2.56 5.85 20.84
C ASP A 88 -1.23 5.20 20.43
N ASP A 89 -0.29 5.98 19.93
CA ASP A 89 1.03 5.50 19.51
C ASP A 89 0.98 4.42 18.41
N ALA A 90 -0.06 4.46 17.56
CA ALA A 90 -0.30 3.51 16.49
C ALA A 90 0.94 3.28 15.60
N SER A 91 1.57 4.37 15.17
CA SER A 91 2.73 4.33 14.26
C SER A 91 4.08 4.34 14.98
N SER A 92 4.14 4.12 16.29
CA SER A 92 5.36 4.33 17.11
C SER A 92 6.54 3.44 16.75
N VAL A 93 6.30 2.29 16.13
CA VAL A 93 7.36 1.36 15.68
C VAL A 93 7.95 1.76 14.33
N TRP A 94 7.35 2.72 13.65
CA TRP A 94 7.85 3.29 12.40
C TRP A 94 8.37 4.71 12.63
N ASN A 95 9.25 5.15 11.72
CA ASN A 95 9.78 6.52 11.70
C ASN A 95 8.86 7.53 10.99
N PHE A 96 7.59 7.17 10.72
CA PHE A 96 6.63 8.02 10.02
C PHE A 96 5.30 8.13 10.76
N ASP A 97 4.53 9.15 10.41
CA ASP A 97 3.27 9.48 11.07
C ASP A 97 2.11 8.52 10.71
N SER A 98 1.03 8.58 11.50
CA SER A 98 -0.15 7.73 11.35
C SER A 98 -0.87 7.87 10.01
N GLU A 99 -0.86 9.06 9.40
CA GLU A 99 -1.44 9.28 8.07
C GLU A 99 -0.54 8.67 6.99
N THR A 100 0.78 8.78 7.14
CA THR A 100 1.73 8.08 6.26
C THR A 100 1.56 6.56 6.34
N LEU A 101 1.34 6.00 7.54
CA LEU A 101 1.01 4.58 7.73
C LEU A 101 -0.26 4.20 6.96
N ARG A 102 -1.32 5.00 7.11
CA ARG A 102 -2.61 4.79 6.41
C ARG A 102 -2.42 4.77 4.89
N LEU A 103 -1.68 5.75 4.36
CA LEU A 103 -1.42 5.89 2.93
C LEU A 103 -0.60 4.71 2.37
N ARG A 104 0.43 4.25 3.09
CA ARG A 104 1.22 3.06 2.70
C ARG A 104 0.39 1.78 2.69
N ALA A 105 -0.50 1.60 3.66
CA ALA A 105 -1.41 0.45 3.67
C ALA A 105 -2.47 0.53 2.54
N GLU A 106 -3.02 1.72 2.29
CA GLU A 106 -3.96 1.97 1.18
C GLU A 106 -3.31 1.75 -0.19
N PHE A 107 -2.03 2.13 -0.35
CA PHE A 107 -1.25 1.85 -1.55
C PHE A 107 -1.22 0.35 -1.88
N LEU A 108 -0.93 -0.50 -0.88
CA LEU A 108 -0.94 -1.96 -1.08
C LEU A 108 -2.30 -2.47 -1.54
N LEU A 109 -3.39 -1.95 -0.97
CA LEU A 109 -4.75 -2.34 -1.34
C LEU A 109 -5.07 -1.94 -2.78
N LEU A 110 -4.70 -0.74 -3.21
CA LEU A 110 -4.92 -0.26 -4.58
C LEU A 110 -4.13 -1.09 -5.60
N VAL A 111 -2.86 -1.39 -5.31
CA VAL A 111 -2.02 -2.24 -6.19
C VAL A 111 -2.54 -3.68 -6.24
N GLN A 112 -2.92 -4.26 -5.09
CA GLN A 112 -3.54 -5.59 -5.07
C GLN A 112 -4.84 -5.61 -5.88
N HIS A 113 -5.66 -4.56 -5.80
CA HIS A 113 -6.88 -4.47 -6.60
C HIS A 113 -6.59 -4.49 -8.10
N LEU A 114 -5.53 -3.77 -8.53
CA LEU A 114 -5.08 -3.84 -9.93
C LEU A 114 -4.61 -5.25 -10.31
N ILE A 115 -3.85 -5.94 -9.44
CA ILE A 115 -3.41 -7.33 -9.67
C ILE A 115 -4.61 -8.26 -9.85
N ASP A 116 -5.62 -8.15 -8.99
CA ASP A 116 -6.81 -9.01 -9.03
C ASP A 116 -7.66 -8.78 -10.30
N LEU A 117 -7.54 -7.60 -10.92
CA LEU A 117 -8.23 -7.24 -12.16
C LEU A 117 -7.48 -7.68 -13.42
N VAL A 118 -6.20 -8.06 -13.29
CA VAL A 118 -5.41 -8.64 -14.39
C VAL A 118 -5.84 -10.09 -14.55
N LEU A 119 -6.88 -10.29 -15.38
CA LEU A 119 -7.33 -11.61 -15.83
C LEU A 119 -6.56 -11.99 -17.10
N GLU A 120 -6.14 -13.26 -17.20
CA GLU A 120 -5.50 -13.90 -18.37
C GLU A 120 -3.96 -13.78 -18.52
N GLU A 121 -3.41 -14.78 -19.22
CA GLU A 121 -1.98 -14.92 -19.60
C GLU A 121 -1.49 -13.77 -20.50
N GLU A 122 -2.39 -13.07 -21.20
CA GLU A 122 -2.06 -11.97 -22.12
C GLU A 122 -1.53 -10.72 -21.39
N MET A 123 -1.73 -10.61 -20.08
CA MET A 123 -1.27 -9.51 -19.24
C MET A 123 -0.25 -9.95 -18.20
N GLU A 124 0.44 -11.07 -18.43
CA GLU A 124 1.49 -11.58 -17.53
C GLU A 124 2.57 -10.53 -17.22
N MET A 125 2.94 -9.70 -18.21
CA MET A 125 3.89 -8.60 -17.99
C MET A 125 3.33 -7.53 -17.05
N CYS A 126 2.05 -7.15 -17.20
CA CYS A 126 1.39 -6.21 -16.30
C CYS A 126 1.37 -6.75 -14.87
N ARG A 127 1.02 -8.03 -14.72
CA ARG A 127 1.00 -8.72 -13.43
C ARG A 127 2.38 -8.70 -12.76
N LYS A 128 3.45 -9.04 -13.49
CA LYS A 128 4.83 -8.99 -12.98
C LYS A 128 5.28 -7.58 -12.56
N VAL A 129 4.88 -6.55 -13.30
CA VAL A 129 5.18 -5.16 -12.93
C VAL A 129 4.44 -4.79 -11.65
N LEU A 130 3.14 -5.10 -11.55
CA LEU A 130 2.34 -4.81 -10.37
C LEU A 130 2.78 -5.61 -9.14
N ASP A 131 3.18 -6.88 -9.29
CA ASP A 131 3.73 -7.70 -8.21
C ASP A 131 5.01 -7.03 -7.64
N ARG A 132 5.92 -6.54 -8.50
CA ARG A 132 7.13 -5.81 -8.07
C ARG A 132 6.79 -4.47 -7.38
N VAL A 133 5.81 -3.74 -7.91
CA VAL A 133 5.29 -2.51 -7.27
C VAL A 133 4.68 -2.80 -5.90
N LEU A 134 3.97 -3.93 -5.75
CA LEU A 134 3.43 -4.37 -4.47
C LEU A 134 4.56 -4.69 -3.49
N GLU A 135 5.61 -5.40 -3.92
CA GLU A 135 6.78 -5.69 -3.08
C GLU A 135 7.49 -4.43 -2.58
N ILE A 136 7.63 -3.40 -3.42
CA ILE A 136 8.14 -2.09 -2.97
C ILE A 136 7.27 -1.53 -1.83
N GLY A 137 5.94 -1.59 -1.97
CA GLY A 137 5.02 -1.16 -0.91
C GLY A 137 5.19 -1.97 0.39
N VAL A 138 5.40 -3.27 0.27
CA VAL A 138 5.56 -4.19 1.42
C VAL A 138 6.83 -3.87 2.19
N LYS A 139 7.95 -3.66 1.49
CA LYS A 139 9.23 -3.26 2.09
C LYS A 139 9.07 -1.98 2.92
N ARG A 140 8.28 -1.01 2.44
CA ARG A 140 8.01 0.26 3.14
C ARG A 140 7.15 0.15 4.41
N LEU A 141 6.53 -0.99 4.67
CA LEU A 141 5.81 -1.24 5.92
C LEU A 141 6.63 -2.06 6.92
N ARG A 142 7.76 -2.66 6.52
CA ARG A 142 8.61 -3.41 7.43
C ARG A 142 9.17 -2.51 8.54
N VAL A 143 9.48 -3.14 9.67
CA VAL A 143 10.21 -2.53 10.78
C VAL A 143 11.58 -3.21 10.81
N ASP A 144 12.65 -2.42 10.91
CA ASP A 144 14.05 -2.83 10.65
C ASP A 144 14.60 -3.94 11.59
N ASP A 145 13.82 -4.39 12.59
CA ASP A 145 14.26 -5.31 13.65
C ASP A 145 13.85 -6.79 13.45
N GLU A 146 13.21 -7.16 12.34
CA GLU A 146 12.90 -8.58 12.05
C GLU A 146 14.00 -9.21 11.19
N ASP A 147 15.03 -9.75 11.86
CA ASP A 147 15.94 -10.78 11.33
C ASP A 147 15.12 -12.05 10.97
N GLU A 148 14.36 -12.03 9.88
CA GLU A 148 13.93 -13.26 9.21
C GLU A 148 15.11 -13.73 8.34
N ASP A 149 15.82 -14.75 8.84
CA ASP A 149 16.71 -15.63 8.07
C ASP A 149 16.04 -15.99 6.73
N GLY A 150 16.42 -15.29 5.68
CA GLY A 150 15.84 -15.42 4.36
C GLY A 150 16.21 -14.22 3.49
N GLU A 151 17.42 -14.26 2.93
CA GLU A 151 17.80 -13.46 1.76
C GLU A 151 16.64 -13.44 0.75
N ILE A 152 15.91 -12.33 0.69
CA ILE A 152 15.12 -11.98 -0.49
C ILE A 152 15.87 -10.82 -1.11
N GLU A 153 16.64 -11.17 -2.13
CA GLU A 153 17.46 -10.33 -2.99
C GLU A 153 16.88 -8.91 -3.12
N SER A 154 17.62 -7.92 -2.62
CA SER A 154 17.29 -6.49 -2.77
C SER A 154 17.30 -6.02 -4.23
N SER A 155 17.78 -6.85 -5.16
CA SER A 155 18.01 -6.52 -6.56
C SER A 155 16.82 -6.74 -7.50
N GLU A 156 15.79 -7.51 -7.13
CA GLU A 156 14.72 -7.91 -8.08
C GLU A 156 13.48 -6.98 -8.10
N SER A 157 13.34 -6.06 -7.16
CA SER A 157 12.15 -5.19 -7.09
C SER A 157 12.25 -3.89 -7.88
N PHE A 158 13.31 -3.69 -8.67
CA PHE A 158 13.42 -2.51 -9.53
C PHE A 158 12.40 -2.58 -10.68
N VAL A 159 11.73 -1.45 -10.93
CA VAL A 159 10.76 -1.30 -12.02
C VAL A 159 11.21 -0.13 -12.87
N GLU A 160 11.53 -0.39 -14.14
CA GLU A 160 11.92 0.66 -15.07
C GLU A 160 10.69 1.44 -15.58
N GLU A 161 10.90 2.71 -15.94
CA GLU A 161 9.85 3.53 -16.59
C GLU A 161 9.34 2.87 -17.88
N SER A 162 10.23 2.20 -18.62
CA SER A 162 9.90 1.44 -19.83
C SER A 162 8.94 0.27 -19.55
N GLU A 163 9.10 -0.40 -18.41
CA GLU A 163 8.25 -1.51 -17.97
C GLU A 163 6.88 -1.03 -17.50
N LEU A 164 6.81 0.13 -16.84
CA LEU A 164 5.53 0.74 -16.44
C LEU A 164 4.61 0.98 -17.65
N MET A 165 5.18 1.32 -18.81
CA MET A 165 4.39 1.51 -20.05
C MET A 165 3.70 0.24 -20.56
N SER A 166 4.05 -0.95 -20.03
CA SER A 166 3.26 -2.17 -20.25
C SER A 166 1.84 -2.06 -19.67
N LEU A 167 1.65 -1.26 -18.62
CA LEU A 167 0.37 -1.04 -17.94
C LEU A 167 -0.57 -0.10 -18.71
N ARG A 168 -0.15 0.50 -19.83
CA ARG A 168 -0.93 1.54 -20.54
C ARG A 168 -2.39 1.17 -20.81
N LYS A 169 -2.65 -0.09 -21.18
CA LYS A 169 -4.00 -0.57 -21.46
C LYS A 169 -4.82 -0.64 -20.16
N LEU A 170 -4.22 -1.16 -19.10
CA LEU A 170 -4.83 -1.26 -17.78
C LEU A 170 -5.14 0.14 -17.20
N VAL A 171 -4.28 1.13 -17.45
CA VAL A 171 -4.53 2.54 -17.08
C VAL A 171 -5.80 3.07 -17.72
N LEU A 172 -5.99 2.84 -19.02
CA LEU A 172 -7.20 3.27 -19.71
C LEU A 172 -8.44 2.49 -19.23
N ASP A 173 -8.31 1.18 -19.03
CA ASP A 173 -9.42 0.30 -18.61
C ASP A 173 -9.84 0.53 -17.14
N ARG A 174 -8.94 1.05 -16.30
CA ARG A 174 -9.09 1.23 -14.85
C ARG A 174 -8.60 2.61 -14.38
N ALA A 175 -8.90 3.64 -15.15
CA ALA A 175 -8.43 5.00 -14.91
C ALA A 175 -8.76 5.52 -13.50
N ASP A 176 -9.94 5.24 -12.97
CA ASP A 176 -10.34 5.67 -11.62
C ASP A 176 -9.44 5.06 -10.52
N VAL A 177 -8.96 3.82 -10.70
CA VAL A 177 -8.06 3.16 -9.74
C VAL A 177 -6.65 3.75 -9.82
N PHE A 178 -6.17 4.03 -11.03
CA PHE A 178 -4.87 4.69 -11.23
C PHE A 178 -4.88 6.15 -10.77
N ASP A 179 -6.00 6.86 -10.88
CA ASP A 179 -6.18 8.21 -10.34
C ASP A 179 -6.12 8.18 -8.81
N ALA A 180 -6.84 7.26 -8.17
CA ALA A 180 -6.77 7.06 -6.73
C ALA A 180 -5.35 6.68 -6.26
N LEU A 181 -4.66 5.81 -7.01
CA LEU A 181 -3.27 5.42 -6.74
C LEU A 181 -2.33 6.62 -6.87
N SER A 182 -2.47 7.41 -7.94
CA SER A 182 -1.64 8.60 -8.17
C SER A 182 -1.85 9.67 -7.09
N GLY A 183 -3.10 9.90 -6.67
CA GLY A 183 -3.40 10.81 -5.56
C GLY A 183 -2.96 10.29 -4.19
N ASN A 184 -2.93 8.97 -3.99
CA ASN A 184 -2.34 8.37 -2.80
C ASN A 184 -0.80 8.57 -2.82
N ILE A 185 -0.13 8.31 -3.94
CA ILE A 185 1.31 8.51 -4.12
C ILE A 185 1.70 9.97 -3.87
N GLU A 186 0.96 10.91 -4.44
CA GLU A 186 1.22 12.35 -4.28
C GLU A 186 1.27 12.75 -2.81
N LYS A 187 0.28 12.29 -2.02
CA LYS A 187 0.22 12.57 -0.58
C LYS A 187 1.40 11.97 0.17
N GLN A 188 1.94 10.85 -0.30
CA GLN A 188 3.13 10.25 0.30
C GLN A 188 4.39 11.06 -0.03
N ILE A 189 4.59 11.45 -1.29
CA ILE A 189 5.76 12.24 -1.74
C ILE A 189 5.74 13.64 -1.12
N GLY A 190 4.62 14.36 -1.13
CA GLY A 190 4.55 15.70 -0.52
C GLY A 190 4.78 15.71 0.99
N ARG A 191 4.51 14.59 1.69
CA ARG A 191 4.84 14.42 3.12
C ARG A 191 6.30 14.07 3.33
N TRP A 192 6.84 13.29 2.42
CA TRP A 192 8.22 12.88 2.41
C TRP A 192 9.19 14.06 2.36
N GLU A 193 9.00 14.97 1.40
CA GLU A 193 9.84 16.16 1.24
C GLU A 193 9.84 17.04 2.49
N ARG A 194 8.71 17.08 3.21
CA ARG A 194 8.58 17.82 4.48
C ARG A 194 9.32 17.13 5.62
N GLN A 195 9.34 15.80 5.65
CA GLN A 195 9.98 15.03 6.71
C GLN A 195 11.52 15.02 6.55
N ASP A 196 12.02 14.93 5.32
CA ASP A 196 13.46 14.88 5.02
C ASP A 196 14.16 16.25 5.21
N SER A 197 13.39 17.34 5.15
CA SER A 197 13.86 18.67 5.56
C SER A 197 14.19 18.78 7.07
N GLY A 198 13.84 17.77 7.86
CA GLY A 198 14.07 17.66 9.30
C GLY A 198 15.03 16.54 9.69
N LEU A 199 16.33 16.71 9.42
CA LEU A 199 17.47 16.07 10.09
C LEU A 199 17.27 14.61 10.59
N ALA A 200 17.40 13.63 9.69
CA ALA A 200 17.82 12.29 10.05
C ALA A 200 18.92 11.83 9.09
N VAL A 201 20.08 11.41 9.63
CA VAL A 201 21.17 10.85 8.82
C VAL A 201 20.79 9.41 8.51
N LYS A 202 20.22 9.17 7.32
CA LYS A 202 19.97 7.81 6.81
C LYS A 202 21.30 7.16 6.45
N SER A 203 21.39 5.85 6.60
CA SER A 203 22.56 5.11 6.14
C SER A 203 22.66 5.20 4.61
N GLY A 204 23.86 4.97 4.06
CA GLY A 204 24.09 5.11 2.61
C GLY A 204 23.22 4.20 1.77
N ASP A 205 22.93 2.99 2.26
CA ASP A 205 22.12 2.00 1.54
C ASP A 205 20.61 2.30 1.68
N ASP A 206 20.15 2.71 2.88
CA ASP A 206 18.75 3.10 3.08
C ASP A 206 18.37 4.28 2.18
N ALA A 207 19.23 5.29 2.07
CA ALA A 207 19.00 6.45 1.22
C ALA A 207 18.90 6.08 -0.28
N LEU A 208 19.61 5.03 -0.72
CA LEU A 208 19.59 4.57 -2.11
C LEU A 208 18.34 3.74 -2.43
N GLU A 209 17.96 2.78 -1.58
CA GLU A 209 16.71 2.01 -1.76
C GLU A 209 15.48 2.92 -1.74
N GLU A 210 15.57 3.94 -0.92
CA GLU A 210 14.59 4.97 -0.73
C GLU A 210 14.45 5.89 -1.97
N ASP A 211 15.56 6.36 -2.54
CA ASP A 211 15.58 7.11 -3.79
C ASP A 211 14.99 6.29 -4.96
N VAL A 212 15.33 4.99 -5.02
CA VAL A 212 14.75 4.07 -6.02
C VAL A 212 13.24 3.92 -5.83
N THR A 213 12.78 3.78 -4.59
CA THR A 213 11.35 3.70 -4.27
C THR A 213 10.60 4.94 -4.73
N VAL A 214 11.10 6.13 -4.41
CA VAL A 214 10.48 7.40 -4.81
C VAL A 214 10.42 7.51 -6.34
N LYS A 215 11.48 7.10 -7.05
CA LYS A 215 11.49 7.07 -8.51
C LYS A 215 10.41 6.18 -9.11
N VAL A 216 10.16 4.98 -8.55
CA VAL A 216 9.09 4.10 -9.04
C VAL A 216 7.72 4.72 -8.80
N LEU A 217 7.48 5.29 -7.61
CA LEU A 217 6.20 5.95 -7.30
C LEU A 217 5.93 7.14 -8.23
N PHE A 218 6.93 7.99 -8.46
CA PHE A 218 6.85 9.09 -9.41
C PHE A 218 6.66 8.58 -10.84
N GLY A 219 7.34 7.48 -11.22
CA GLY A 219 7.17 6.83 -12.51
C GLY A 219 5.74 6.37 -12.77
N ILE A 220 5.03 5.86 -11.75
CA ILE A 220 3.62 5.46 -11.86
C ILE A 220 2.73 6.67 -12.15
N GLN A 221 2.93 7.78 -11.43
CA GLN A 221 2.22 9.03 -11.67
C GLN A 221 2.48 9.53 -13.10
N LYS A 222 3.75 9.63 -13.48
CA LYS A 222 4.19 10.08 -14.80
C LYS A 222 3.61 9.25 -15.93
N MET A 223 3.71 7.92 -15.84
CA MET A 223 3.12 6.99 -16.82
C MET A 223 1.61 7.20 -16.93
N THR A 224 0.90 7.40 -15.82
CA THR A 224 -0.56 7.60 -15.81
C THR A 224 -0.92 8.87 -16.58
N GLN A 225 -0.19 9.96 -16.31
CA GLN A 225 -0.37 11.23 -17.00
C GLN A 225 -0.06 11.12 -18.50
N SER A 226 1.05 10.49 -18.88
CA SER A 226 1.44 10.31 -20.28
C SER A 226 0.40 9.51 -21.07
N VAL A 227 -0.14 8.42 -20.49
CA VAL A 227 -1.16 7.59 -21.14
C VAL A 227 -2.44 8.38 -21.40
N HIS A 228 -2.89 9.21 -20.45
CA HIS A 228 -4.07 10.05 -20.65
C HIS A 228 -3.82 11.17 -21.66
N LEU A 229 -2.64 11.79 -21.68
CA LEU A 229 -2.27 12.78 -22.70
C LEU A 229 -2.23 12.19 -24.11
N ASP A 230 -1.66 10.99 -24.28
CA ASP A 230 -1.63 10.29 -25.56
C ASP A 230 -3.04 9.94 -26.03
N ALA A 231 -3.92 9.52 -25.12
CA ALA A 231 -5.33 9.24 -25.43
C ALA A 231 -6.10 10.51 -25.83
N ILE A 232 -5.85 11.64 -25.17
CA ILE A 232 -6.40 12.95 -25.57
C ILE A 232 -5.93 13.28 -26.98
N ARG A 233 -4.62 13.22 -27.24
CA ARG A 233 -4.05 13.52 -28.56
C ARG A 233 -4.69 12.69 -29.66
N GLY A 234 -4.79 11.37 -29.46
CA GLY A 234 -5.44 10.48 -30.42
C GLY A 234 -6.92 10.82 -30.66
N SER A 235 -7.64 11.21 -29.60
CA SER A 235 -9.04 11.63 -29.69
C SER A 235 -9.19 12.95 -30.47
N VAL A 236 -8.31 13.94 -30.23
CA VAL A 236 -8.30 15.21 -30.97
C VAL A 236 -7.99 15.00 -32.44
N GLU A 237 -6.97 14.21 -32.76
CA GLU A 237 -6.62 13.86 -34.15
C GLU A 237 -7.76 13.13 -34.86
N GLY A 238 -8.52 12.30 -34.14
CA GLY A 238 -9.71 11.60 -34.63
C GLY A 238 -11.00 12.44 -34.67
N GLY A 239 -10.98 13.67 -34.15
CA GLY A 239 -12.18 14.52 -34.03
C GLY A 239 -13.19 14.08 -32.96
N ASP A 240 -12.79 13.20 -32.03
CA ASP A 240 -13.60 12.74 -30.90
C ASP A 240 -13.41 13.64 -29.68
N VAL A 241 -14.20 14.71 -29.65
CA VAL A 241 -14.16 15.69 -28.55
C VAL A 241 -14.58 15.06 -27.21
N GLU A 242 -15.56 14.16 -27.23
CA GLU A 242 -16.07 13.55 -25.99
C GLU A 242 -15.04 12.57 -25.40
N GLY A 243 -14.38 11.79 -26.27
CA GLY A 243 -13.23 10.95 -25.90
C GLY A 243 -12.12 11.77 -25.24
N ALA A 244 -11.74 12.90 -25.83
CA ALA A 244 -10.73 13.78 -25.25
C ALA A 244 -11.16 14.33 -23.87
N ILE A 245 -12.40 14.80 -23.72
CA ILE A 245 -12.92 15.31 -22.44
C ILE A 245 -12.92 14.24 -21.35
N SER A 246 -13.24 12.99 -21.71
CA SER A 246 -13.30 11.88 -20.76
C SER A 246 -11.97 11.58 -20.05
N HIS A 247 -10.84 11.97 -20.68
CA HIS A 247 -9.48 11.80 -20.15
C HIS A 247 -8.95 13.03 -19.40
N LEU A 248 -9.46 14.24 -19.68
CA LEU A 248 -9.02 15.47 -19.01
C LEU A 248 -9.18 15.42 -17.49
N ARG A 249 -10.21 14.72 -16.98
CA ARG A 249 -10.47 14.61 -15.53
C ARG A 249 -9.36 13.89 -14.76
N PHE A 250 -8.50 13.14 -15.43
CA PHE A 250 -7.40 12.38 -14.82
C PHE A 250 -6.05 13.09 -14.92
N LEU A 251 -6.01 14.28 -15.53
CA LEU A 251 -4.78 15.07 -15.62
C LEU A 251 -4.54 15.90 -14.37
N HIS A 252 -3.32 15.78 -13.82
CA HIS A 252 -2.86 16.50 -12.65
C HIS A 252 -1.49 17.09 -12.93
N PHE A 253 -1.39 18.42 -12.95
CA PHE A 253 -0.17 19.14 -13.34
C PHE A 253 1.02 18.88 -12.40
N ASP A 254 0.77 18.44 -11.17
CA ASP A 254 1.80 18.22 -10.17
C ASP A 254 2.40 16.80 -10.23
N TYR A 255 1.89 15.90 -11.09
CA TYR A 255 2.24 14.48 -11.12
C TYR A 255 3.45 14.16 -12.03
N GLY A 256 4.36 15.11 -12.18
CA GLY A 256 5.71 14.83 -12.67
C GLY A 256 5.98 14.99 -14.16
N LEU A 257 5.00 15.43 -14.97
CA LEU A 257 5.27 15.87 -16.34
C LEU A 257 5.61 17.36 -16.35
N ASP A 258 6.53 17.75 -17.24
CA ASP A 258 6.85 19.16 -17.44
C ASP A 258 5.64 19.91 -18.03
N GLN A 259 5.45 21.16 -17.63
CA GLN A 259 4.35 21.99 -18.15
C GLN A 259 4.32 22.07 -19.68
N SER A 260 5.47 21.95 -20.35
CA SER A 260 5.56 21.93 -21.81
C SER A 260 4.90 20.70 -22.44
N GLU A 261 4.83 19.57 -21.74
CA GLU A 261 4.17 18.36 -22.25
C GLU A 261 2.65 18.52 -22.29
N TYR A 262 2.09 19.28 -21.33
CA TYR A 262 0.66 19.62 -21.30
C TYR A 262 0.25 20.66 -22.36
N ARG A 263 1.20 21.46 -22.87
CA ARG A 263 0.90 22.51 -23.87
C ARG A 263 0.53 21.97 -25.24
N TYR A 264 0.77 20.69 -25.53
CA TYR A 264 0.31 20.07 -26.77
C TYR A 264 -1.15 19.60 -26.71
N ALA A 265 -1.79 19.65 -25.54
CA ALA A 265 -3.21 19.38 -25.34
C ALA A 265 -4.07 20.66 -25.29
N SER A 266 -3.48 21.85 -25.48
CA SER A 266 -4.25 23.08 -25.63
C SER A 266 -4.91 23.12 -27.00
N PHE A 267 -6.22 22.89 -27.01
CA PHE A 267 -7.14 23.17 -28.12
C PHE A 267 -7.10 24.64 -28.55
#